data_AF-A0A524K0I7-F1
#
_entry.id   AF-A0A524K0I7-F1
#
_cell.length_a   1.000
_cell.length_b   1.000
_cell.length_c   1.000
_cell.angle_alpha   90.00
_cell.angle_beta   90.00
_cell.angle_gamma   90.00
#
_symmetry.space_group_name_H-M   'P 1'
#
loop_
_entity.id
_entity.type
_entity.pdbx_description
1 polymer ?
#
loop_
_entity_poly.entity_id
_entity_poly.type
_entity_poly.pdbx_seq_one_letter_code
_entity_poly.pdbx_strand_id
1 'polypeptide(L)'
;MNIGTIVFLCVAGFVAAAVDSIAGGGGLISLPAIIAAGIPPHLALGTGKFASTSGSLTSTLKFAFSGKINFRLARFQIPATVLGAALGVRTVLALDERVLNVLIIVMVFAVALYTVLKKDFGAADRFTGLSAGNVTIGIAFAFVLGFYDGFFGPGTGSFLIFLFIKVYGFDFTIAAGNSKILNFASNLVALILFAVGGKIVYLAAVPMA
;
A
#
# COMPACT_ATOMS: atom_id res chain seq x y z
N MET A 1 -16.07 -6.64 20.53
CA MET A 1 -14.82 -7.31 20.13
C MET A 1 -14.12 -7.75 21.41
N ASN A 2 -13.68 -9.00 21.53
CA ASN A 2 -13.05 -9.50 22.76
C ASN A 2 -11.61 -9.00 22.90
N ILE A 3 -11.11 -8.91 24.12
CA ILE A 3 -9.72 -8.46 24.41
C ILE A 3 -8.69 -9.30 23.66
N GLY A 4 -8.88 -10.62 23.60
CA GLY A 4 -7.98 -11.52 22.86
C GLY A 4 -7.89 -11.19 21.37
N THR A 5 -9.00 -10.80 20.74
CA THR A 5 -9.04 -10.38 19.34
C THR A 5 -8.29 -9.05 19.14
N ILE A 6 -8.44 -8.10 20.08
CA ILE A 6 -7.72 -6.82 20.02
C ILE A 6 -6.21 -7.05 20.11
N VAL A 7 -5.76 -7.85 21.08
CA VAL A 7 -4.34 -8.18 21.25
C VAL A 7 -3.77 -8.87 20.00
N PHE A 8 -4.52 -9.84 19.44
CA PHE A 8 -4.14 -10.49 18.19
C PHE A 8 -3.97 -9.49 17.04
N LEU A 9 -4.93 -8.58 16.87
CA LEU A 9 -4.87 -7.55 15.83
C LEU A 9 -3.74 -6.55 16.05
N CYS A 10 -3.45 -6.16 17.30
CA CYS A 10 -2.28 -5.32 17.62
C CYS A 10 -0.97 -5.99 17.19
N VAL A 11 -0.79 -7.27 17.54
CA VAL A 11 0.43 -8.02 17.17
C VAL A 11 0.53 -8.15 15.65
N ALA A 12 -0.56 -8.53 14.98
CA ALA A 12 -0.58 -8.65 13.52
C ALA A 12 -0.34 -7.30 12.83
N GLY A 13 -0.94 -6.22 13.35
CA GLY A 13 -0.76 -4.85 12.89
C GLY A 13 0.68 -4.37 13.04
N PHE A 14 1.30 -4.65 14.18
CA PHE A 14 2.71 -4.33 14.42
C PHE A 14 3.65 -5.07 13.46
N VAL A 15 3.46 -6.39 13.29
CA VAL A 15 4.26 -7.19 12.34
C VAL A 15 4.03 -6.70 10.90
N ALA A 16 2.78 -6.42 10.54
CA ALA A 16 2.44 -5.84 9.24
C ALA A 16 3.13 -4.49 9.02
N ALA A 17 3.12 -3.58 10.00
CA ALA A 17 3.77 -2.29 9.92
C ALA A 17 5.30 -2.42 9.77
N ALA A 18 5.92 -3.35 10.49
CA ALA A 18 7.36 -3.64 10.36
C ALA A 18 7.72 -4.14 8.96
N VAL A 19 6.97 -5.12 8.44
CA VAL A 19 7.17 -5.67 7.08
C VAL A 19 6.86 -4.61 6.02
N ASP A 20 5.84 -3.79 6.24
CA ASP A 20 5.54 -2.68 5.34
C ASP A 20 6.72 -1.70 5.30
N SER A 21 7.24 -1.29 6.44
CA SER A 21 8.34 -0.31 6.52
C SER A 21 9.58 -0.78 5.74
N ILE A 22 9.88 -2.08 5.75
CA ILE A 22 11.03 -2.66 5.05
C ILE A 22 10.75 -2.85 3.55
N ALA A 23 9.70 -3.60 3.21
CA ALA A 23 9.51 -4.14 1.87
C ALA A 23 8.18 -3.72 1.21
N GLY A 24 7.27 -3.06 1.93
CA GLY A 24 5.99 -2.58 1.39
C GLY A 24 4.91 -3.65 1.23
N GLY A 25 4.98 -4.72 2.03
CA GLY A 25 4.10 -5.89 1.97
C GLY A 25 3.17 -6.07 3.17
N GLY A 26 3.08 -5.12 4.10
CA GLY A 26 2.37 -5.31 5.37
C GLY A 26 0.89 -5.65 5.24
N GLY A 27 0.24 -5.14 4.19
CA GLY A 27 -1.15 -5.48 3.87
C GLY A 27 -1.40 -6.99 3.67
N LEU A 28 -0.39 -7.76 3.25
CA LEU A 28 -0.50 -9.21 3.08
C LEU A 28 -0.63 -9.94 4.42
N ILE A 29 -0.24 -9.29 5.52
CA ILE A 29 -0.33 -9.81 6.88
C ILE A 29 -1.56 -9.25 7.58
N SER A 30 -1.76 -7.93 7.51
CA SER A 30 -2.87 -7.27 8.23
C SER A 30 -4.23 -7.64 7.67
N LEU A 31 -4.40 -7.75 6.35
CA LEU A 31 -5.70 -8.04 5.75
C LEU A 31 -6.23 -9.45 6.13
N PRO A 32 -5.45 -10.54 5.99
CA PRO A 32 -5.89 -11.85 6.49
C PRO A 32 -6.14 -11.88 7.99
N ALA A 33 -5.34 -11.16 8.80
CA ALA A 33 -5.56 -11.09 10.24
C ALA A 33 -6.88 -10.41 10.60
N ILE A 34 -7.23 -9.31 9.92
CA ILE A 34 -8.50 -8.61 10.12
C ILE A 34 -9.68 -9.50 9.71
N ILE A 35 -9.58 -10.21 8.58
CA ILE A 35 -10.62 -11.15 8.13
C ILE A 35 -10.75 -12.32 9.10
N ALA A 36 -9.63 -12.86 9.60
CA ALA A 36 -9.61 -13.93 10.61
C ALA A 36 -10.24 -13.51 11.94
N ALA A 37 -10.22 -12.21 12.27
CA ALA A 37 -10.93 -11.64 13.41
C ALA A 37 -12.46 -11.54 13.19
N GLY A 38 -12.97 -12.01 12.05
CA GLY A 38 -14.40 -12.04 11.72
C GLY A 38 -14.92 -10.73 11.11
N ILE A 39 -14.03 -9.83 10.68
CA ILE A 39 -14.42 -8.56 10.08
C ILE A 39 -14.71 -8.77 8.57
N PRO A 40 -15.89 -8.35 8.07
CA PRO A 40 -16.25 -8.47 6.67
C PRO A 40 -15.24 -7.82 5.70
N PRO A 41 -15.05 -8.33 4.47
CA PRO A 41 -14.06 -7.85 3.49
C PRO A 41 -14.02 -6.32 3.29
N HIS A 42 -15.18 -5.68 3.07
CA HIS A 42 -15.22 -4.22 2.85
C HIS A 42 -14.76 -3.44 4.08
N LEU A 43 -15.14 -3.91 5.27
CA LEU A 43 -14.72 -3.32 6.54
C LEU A 43 -13.24 -3.61 6.81
N ALA A 44 -12.75 -4.78 6.40
CA ALA A 44 -11.37 -5.19 6.58
C ALA A 44 -10.42 -4.32 5.75
N LEU A 45 -10.79 -4.04 4.49
CA LEU A 45 -10.03 -3.13 3.62
C LEU A 45 -9.96 -1.72 4.22
N GLY A 46 -11.09 -1.11 4.60
CA GLY A 46 -11.10 0.22 5.19
C GLY A 46 -10.36 0.31 6.53
N THR A 47 -10.53 -0.70 7.40
CA THR A 47 -9.80 -0.81 8.68
C THR A 47 -8.29 -0.95 8.45
N GLY A 48 -7.88 -1.76 7.47
CA GLY A 48 -6.48 -1.91 7.08
C GLY A 48 -5.88 -0.62 6.51
N LYS A 49 -6.67 0.17 5.76
CA LYS A 49 -6.23 1.48 5.23
C LYS A 49 -5.96 2.50 6.33
N PHE A 50 -6.67 2.46 7.45
CA PHE A 50 -6.37 3.29 8.62
C PHE A 50 -4.96 3.00 9.16
N ALA A 51 -4.67 1.74 9.50
CA ALA A 51 -3.36 1.34 10.00
C ALA A 51 -2.24 1.61 8.96
N SER A 52 -2.50 1.35 7.68
CA SER A 52 -1.54 1.57 6.60
C SER A 52 -1.24 3.05 6.38
N THR A 53 -2.24 3.94 6.55
CA THR A 53 -2.04 5.39 6.46
C THR A 53 -1.12 5.88 7.58
N SER A 54 -1.34 5.46 8.82
CA SER A 54 -0.48 5.82 9.96
C SER A 54 0.96 5.32 9.79
N GLY A 55 1.13 4.05 9.40
CA GLY A 55 2.45 3.47 9.16
C GLY A 55 3.20 4.10 7.97
N SER A 56 2.49 4.37 6.87
CA SER A 56 3.08 5.01 5.69
C SER A 56 3.40 6.48 5.91
N LEU A 57 2.63 7.21 6.73
CA LEU A 57 2.96 8.57 7.15
C LEU A 57 4.30 8.61 7.89
N THR A 58 4.44 7.80 8.95
CA THR A 58 5.68 7.73 9.74
C THR A 58 6.89 7.35 8.87
N SER A 59 6.71 6.36 7.98
CA SER A 59 7.77 5.94 7.07
C SER A 59 8.13 7.04 6.06
N THR A 60 7.14 7.71 5.48
CA THR A 60 7.33 8.82 4.54
C THR A 60 8.09 9.97 5.20
N LEU A 61 7.73 10.35 6.42
CA LEU A 61 8.44 11.40 7.17
C LEU A 61 9.90 11.03 7.39
N LYS A 62 10.21 9.80 7.83
CA LYS A 62 11.59 9.34 8.01
C LYS A 62 12.41 9.40 6.72
N PHE A 63 11.86 8.91 5.61
CA PHE A 63 12.54 8.96 4.31
C PHE A 63 12.69 10.38 3.77
N ALA A 64 11.71 11.26 4.02
CA ALA A 64 11.77 12.67 3.67
C ALA A 64 12.92 13.38 4.39
N PHE A 65 13.02 13.22 5.71
CA PHE A 65 14.10 13.80 6.51
C PHE A 65 15.48 13.25 6.15
N SER A 66 15.54 12.01 5.66
CA SER A 66 16.79 11.38 5.21
C SER A 66 17.19 11.76 3.78
N GLY A 67 16.43 12.63 3.09
CA GLY A 67 16.71 13.05 1.72
C GLY A 67 16.56 11.93 0.68
N LYS A 68 15.80 10.87 0.99
CA LYS A 68 15.64 9.68 0.13
C LYS A 68 14.38 9.71 -0.73
N ILE A 69 13.72 10.87 -0.82
CA ILE A 69 12.53 11.09 -1.63
C ILE A 69 12.86 12.09 -2.73
N ASN A 70 12.58 11.73 -3.98
CA ASN A 70 12.69 12.63 -5.11
C ASN A 70 11.39 13.42 -5.27
N PHE A 71 11.28 14.55 -4.58
CA PHE A 71 10.07 15.39 -4.61
C PHE A 71 9.72 15.92 -6.00
N ARG A 72 10.72 16.10 -6.88
CA ARG A 72 10.50 16.54 -8.27
C ARG A 72 9.81 15.46 -9.10
N LEU A 73 10.07 14.18 -8.82
CA LEU A 73 9.36 13.08 -9.46
C LEU A 73 7.98 12.86 -8.80
N ALA A 74 7.94 12.90 -7.47
CA ALA A 74 6.72 12.67 -6.69
C ALA A 74 5.57 13.64 -7.06
N ARG A 75 5.86 14.92 -7.32
CA ARG A 75 4.84 15.90 -7.74
C ARG A 75 4.07 15.51 -9.01
N PHE A 76 4.66 14.71 -9.90
CA PHE A 76 3.99 14.23 -11.10
C PHE A 76 3.25 12.91 -10.87
N GLN A 77 3.76 12.06 -9.98
CA GLN A 77 3.18 10.74 -9.70
C GLN A 77 2.04 10.78 -8.68
N ILE A 78 2.07 11.72 -7.71
CA ILE A 78 1.05 11.84 -6.66
C ILE A 78 -0.35 12.07 -7.26
N PRO A 79 -0.58 13.03 -8.18
CA PRO A 79 -1.92 13.25 -8.75
C PRO A 79 -2.46 11.99 -9.45
N ALA A 80 -1.62 11.29 -10.20
CA ALA A 80 -1.98 10.05 -10.85
C ALA A 80 -2.32 8.95 -9.84
N THR A 81 -1.53 8.82 -8.77
CA THR A 81 -1.75 7.86 -7.68
C THR A 81 -3.06 8.12 -6.95
N VAL A 82 -3.35 9.40 -6.64
CA VAL A 82 -4.58 9.85 -5.99
C VAL A 82 -5.81 9.52 -6.85
N LEU A 83 -5.75 9.85 -8.14
CA LEU A 83 -6.84 9.54 -9.08
C LEU A 83 -7.05 8.04 -9.21
N GLY A 84 -5.97 7.28 -9.37
CA GLY A 84 -6.02 5.82 -9.40
C GLY A 84 -6.68 5.27 -8.14
N ALA A 85 -6.20 5.66 -6.96
CA ALA A 85 -6.72 5.18 -5.68
C ALA A 85 -8.19 5.51 -5.48
N ALA A 86 -8.63 6.72 -5.84
CA ALA A 86 -10.03 7.10 -5.76
C ALA A 86 -10.92 6.21 -6.64
N LEU A 87 -10.48 5.91 -7.87
CA LEU A 87 -11.19 5.00 -8.76
C LEU A 87 -11.19 3.57 -8.23
N GLY A 88 -10.05 3.09 -7.71
CA GLY A 88 -9.94 1.76 -7.12
C GLY A 88 -10.89 1.54 -5.94
N VAL A 89 -10.96 2.53 -5.03
CA VAL A 89 -11.88 2.48 -3.89
C VAL A 89 -13.33 2.51 -4.35
N ARG A 90 -13.65 3.34 -5.34
CA ARG A 90 -15.00 3.40 -5.91
C ARG A 90 -15.39 2.06 -6.55
N THR A 91 -14.46 1.41 -7.25
CA THR A 91 -14.68 0.08 -7.83
C THR A 91 -14.92 -0.96 -6.74
N VAL A 92 -14.08 -1.03 -5.71
CA VAL A 92 -14.23 -2.06 -4.66
C VAL A 92 -15.48 -1.85 -3.82
N LEU A 93 -15.90 -0.61 -3.58
CA LEU A 93 -17.16 -0.31 -2.88
C LEU A 93 -18.41 -0.65 -3.70
N ALA A 94 -18.29 -0.77 -5.03
CA ALA A 94 -19.39 -1.15 -5.91
C ALA A 94 -19.50 -2.68 -6.12
N LEU A 95 -18.54 -3.47 -5.64
CA LEU A 95 -18.58 -4.93 -5.73
C LEU A 95 -19.42 -5.55 -4.62
N ASP A 96 -20.08 -6.67 -4.94
CA ASP A 96 -20.73 -7.51 -3.95
C ASP A 96 -19.72 -8.23 -3.05
N GLU A 97 -20.09 -8.43 -1.79
CA GLU A 97 -19.22 -9.02 -0.76
C GLU A 97 -18.70 -10.42 -1.13
N ARG A 98 -19.52 -11.24 -1.81
CA ARG A 98 -19.12 -12.58 -2.27
C ARG A 98 -18.00 -12.51 -3.31
N VAL A 99 -18.13 -11.60 -4.28
CA VAL A 99 -17.12 -11.39 -5.33
C VAL A 99 -15.84 -10.88 -4.68
N LEU A 100 -15.97 -9.91 -3.76
CA LEU A 100 -14.82 -9.35 -3.06
C LEU A 100 -14.05 -10.38 -2.24
N ASN A 101 -14.75 -11.27 -1.52
CA ASN A 101 -14.11 -12.30 -0.70
C ASN A 101 -13.23 -13.24 -1.55
N VAL A 102 -13.78 -13.78 -2.65
CA VAL A 102 -13.04 -14.64 -3.58
C VAL A 102 -11.85 -13.89 -4.18
N LEU A 103 -12.07 -12.64 -4.58
CA LEU A 103 -11.06 -11.82 -5.21
C LEU A 103 -9.90 -11.51 -4.26
N ILE A 104 -10.18 -11.19 -2.98
CA ILE A 104 -9.16 -10.99 -1.96
C ILE A 104 -8.32 -12.24 -1.78
N ILE A 105 -8.93 -13.42 -1.64
CA ILE A 105 -8.18 -14.68 -1.44
C ILE A 105 -7.24 -14.94 -2.60
N VAL A 106 -7.73 -14.83 -3.83
CA VAL A 106 -6.92 -15.03 -5.05
C VAL A 106 -5.78 -14.02 -5.12
N MET A 107 -6.04 -12.74 -4.83
CA MET A 107 -5.02 -11.70 -4.87
C MET A 107 -3.97 -11.86 -3.77
N VAL A 108 -4.35 -12.16 -2.52
CA VAL A 108 -3.40 -12.42 -1.43
C VAL A 108 -2.47 -13.57 -1.84
N PHE A 109 -3.03 -14.67 -2.36
CA PHE A 109 -2.23 -15.83 -2.76
C PHE A 109 -1.30 -15.51 -3.94
N ALA A 110 -1.80 -14.84 -4.97
CA ALA A 110 -1.01 -14.46 -6.13
C ALA A 110 0.15 -13.52 -5.76
N VAL A 111 -0.12 -12.51 -4.92
CA VAL A 111 0.89 -11.55 -4.48
C VAL A 111 1.90 -12.20 -3.55
N ALA A 112 1.46 -13.06 -2.62
CA ALA A 112 2.37 -13.82 -1.76
C ALA A 112 3.30 -14.72 -2.58
N LEU A 113 2.75 -15.47 -3.54
CA LEU A 113 3.53 -16.33 -4.43
C LEU A 113 4.54 -15.51 -5.25
N TYR A 114 4.10 -14.41 -5.87
CA TYR A 114 4.99 -13.53 -6.63
C TYR A 114 6.11 -12.96 -5.76
N THR A 115 5.79 -12.55 -4.52
CA THR A 115 6.77 -11.99 -3.58
C THR A 115 7.82 -13.02 -3.15
N VAL A 116 7.43 -14.28 -2.98
CA VAL A 116 8.38 -15.37 -2.63
C VAL A 116 9.28 -15.74 -3.82
N LEU A 117 8.72 -15.74 -5.04
CA LEU A 117 9.43 -16.15 -6.25
C LEU A 117 10.42 -15.09 -6.74
N LYS A 118 10.16 -13.81 -6.51
CA LYS A 118 11.08 -12.72 -6.91
C LYS A 118 11.88 -12.19 -5.72
N LYS A 119 13.15 -12.60 -5.66
CA LYS A 119 14.12 -12.17 -4.63
C LYS A 119 15.14 -11.12 -5.11
N ASP A 120 15.14 -10.75 -6.38
CA ASP A 120 16.10 -9.77 -6.91
C ASP A 120 15.65 -8.33 -6.61
N PHE A 121 16.11 -7.82 -5.46
CA PHE A 121 16.07 -6.41 -5.12
C PHE A 121 17.34 -5.76 -5.65
N GLY A 122 17.22 -4.90 -6.66
CA GLY A 122 18.35 -4.28 -7.38
C GLY A 122 19.45 -3.78 -6.44
N ALA A 123 20.62 -4.40 -6.54
CA ALA A 123 21.74 -4.19 -5.62
C ALA A 123 22.63 -2.99 -5.98
N ALA A 124 22.45 -2.37 -7.14
CA ALA A 124 23.26 -1.25 -7.62
C ALA A 124 22.40 -0.09 -8.11
N ASP A 125 22.70 1.12 -7.66
CA ASP A 125 22.14 2.35 -8.20
C ASP A 125 22.66 2.55 -9.64
N ARG A 126 21.74 2.60 -10.60
CA ARG A 126 22.02 2.90 -12.01
C ARG A 126 21.22 4.12 -12.46
N PHE A 127 20.85 5.02 -11.54
CA PHE A 127 20.07 6.20 -11.87
C PHE A 127 20.84 7.12 -12.85
N THR A 128 20.38 7.17 -14.10
CA THR A 128 20.97 8.02 -15.15
C THR A 128 20.29 9.38 -15.30
N GLY A 129 19.34 9.72 -14.42
CA GLY A 129 18.54 10.95 -14.50
C GLY A 129 17.10 10.75 -14.96
N LEU A 130 16.31 11.84 -14.94
CA LEU A 130 14.92 11.85 -15.38
C LEU A 130 14.83 12.21 -16.87
N SER A 131 14.31 11.29 -17.69
CA SER A 131 13.90 11.56 -19.07
C SER A 131 12.38 11.75 -19.16
N ALA A 132 11.90 12.48 -20.17
CA ALA A 132 10.47 12.63 -20.41
C ALA A 132 9.75 11.27 -20.57
N GLY A 133 10.40 10.30 -21.22
CA GLY A 133 9.88 8.94 -21.39
C GLY A 133 9.70 8.20 -20.06
N ASN A 134 10.73 8.18 -19.21
CA ASN A 134 10.67 7.47 -17.94
C ASN A 134 9.68 8.13 -16.96
N VAL A 135 9.56 9.46 -17.00
CA VAL A 135 8.54 10.18 -16.21
C VAL A 135 7.13 9.79 -16.64
N THR A 136 6.82 9.81 -17.94
CA THR A 136 5.50 9.40 -18.45
C THR A 136 5.16 7.97 -18.08
N ILE A 137 6.12 7.04 -18.24
CA ILE A 137 5.95 5.64 -17.86
C ILE A 137 5.62 5.54 -16.36
N GLY A 138 6.38 6.19 -15.49
CA GLY A 138 6.11 6.12 -14.06
C GLY A 138 4.86 6.86 -13.60
N ILE A 139 4.34 7.86 -14.35
CA ILE A 139 3.01 8.43 -14.10
C ILE A 139 1.93 7.40 -14.41
N ALA A 140 2.02 6.71 -15.55
CA ALA A 140 1.06 5.67 -15.92
C ALA A 140 1.04 4.53 -14.89
N PHE A 141 2.22 4.09 -14.45
CA PHE A 141 2.30 3.09 -13.40
C PHE A 141 1.86 3.60 -12.03
N ALA A 142 2.13 4.86 -11.68
CA ALA A 142 1.62 5.47 -10.45
C ALA A 142 0.09 5.48 -10.43
N PHE A 143 -0.56 5.74 -11.57
CA PHE A 143 -2.01 5.60 -11.70
C PHE A 143 -2.49 4.15 -11.51
N VAL A 144 -1.89 3.19 -12.22
CA VAL A 144 -2.30 1.77 -12.15
C VAL A 144 -2.07 1.19 -10.76
N LEU A 145 -0.92 1.47 -10.14
CA LEU A 145 -0.61 1.02 -8.79
C LEU A 145 -1.41 1.79 -7.74
N GLY A 146 -1.74 3.06 -7.98
CA GLY A 146 -2.70 3.79 -7.15
C GLY A 146 -4.07 3.14 -7.18
N PHE A 147 -4.57 2.76 -8.37
CA PHE A 147 -5.82 2.02 -8.51
C PHE A 147 -5.78 0.70 -7.76
N TYR A 148 -4.74 -0.11 -7.99
CA TYR A 148 -4.53 -1.35 -7.27
C TYR A 148 -4.50 -1.14 -5.76
N ASP A 149 -3.83 -0.10 -5.29
CA ASP A 149 -3.69 0.17 -3.87
C ASP A 149 -5.03 0.57 -3.25
N GLY A 150 -5.77 1.48 -3.89
CA GLY A 150 -7.10 1.88 -3.42
C GLY A 150 -8.12 0.75 -3.46
N PHE A 151 -8.03 -0.11 -4.47
CA PHE A 151 -8.92 -1.26 -4.66
C PHE A 151 -8.64 -2.39 -3.65
N PHE A 152 -7.37 -2.77 -3.49
CA PHE A 152 -6.96 -3.91 -2.69
C PHE A 152 -5.92 -3.53 -1.64
N GLY A 153 -4.72 -3.10 -2.05
CA GLY A 153 -3.69 -2.56 -1.14
C GLY A 153 -2.48 -3.45 -0.81
N PRO A 154 -2.63 -4.74 -0.45
CA PRO A 154 -1.50 -5.59 -0.12
C PRO A 154 -0.41 -5.67 -1.20
N GLY A 155 0.85 -5.46 -0.83
CA GLY A 155 2.01 -5.59 -1.73
C GLY A 155 2.29 -4.38 -2.63
N THR A 156 1.47 -3.32 -2.59
CA THR A 156 1.67 -2.10 -3.39
C THR A 156 3.09 -1.53 -3.22
N GLY A 157 3.59 -1.47 -1.98
CA GLY A 157 4.90 -0.89 -1.72
C GLY A 157 6.04 -1.67 -2.37
N SER A 158 5.96 -3.00 -2.41
CA SER A 158 6.93 -3.86 -3.11
C SER A 158 6.89 -3.65 -4.62
N PHE A 159 5.69 -3.53 -5.19
CA PHE A 159 5.52 -3.26 -6.63
C PHE A 159 6.06 -1.90 -7.03
N LEU A 160 5.81 -0.88 -6.22
CA LEU A 160 6.37 0.46 -6.42
C LEU A 160 7.90 0.45 -6.32
N ILE A 161 8.48 -0.24 -5.34
CA ILE A 161 9.94 -0.38 -5.23
C ILE A 161 10.52 -1.02 -6.50
N PHE A 162 9.94 -2.13 -6.96
CA PHE A 162 10.40 -2.81 -8.18
C PHE A 162 10.32 -1.89 -9.40
N LEU A 163 9.23 -1.13 -9.52
CA LEU A 163 9.06 -0.17 -10.60
C LEU A 163 10.12 0.94 -10.54
N PHE A 164 10.37 1.49 -9.36
CA PHE A 164 11.37 2.54 -9.19
C PHE A 164 12.77 2.08 -9.58
N ILE A 165 13.14 0.87 -9.15
CA ILE A 165 14.41 0.24 -9.54
C ILE A 165 14.47 0.02 -11.06
N LYS A 166 13.41 -0.54 -11.67
CA LYS A 166 13.43 -0.91 -13.09
C LYS A 166 13.34 0.28 -14.05
N VAL A 167 12.49 1.27 -13.74
CA VAL A 167 12.19 2.40 -14.64
C VAL A 167 13.18 3.54 -14.44
N TYR A 168 13.57 3.81 -13.19
CA TYR A 168 14.45 4.94 -12.89
C TYR A 168 15.88 4.48 -12.57
N GLY A 169 16.11 3.22 -12.23
CA GLY A 169 17.43 2.74 -11.85
C GLY A 169 17.81 3.05 -10.41
N PHE A 170 16.86 3.48 -9.57
CA PHE A 170 17.13 3.80 -8.17
C PHE A 170 17.67 2.58 -7.39
N ASP A 171 18.51 2.84 -6.40
CA ASP A 171 18.78 1.86 -5.36
C ASP A 171 17.52 1.52 -4.55
N PHE A 172 17.57 0.40 -3.82
CA PHE A 172 16.45 -0.05 -3.00
C PHE A 172 15.98 0.99 -1.97
N THR A 173 16.89 1.77 -1.39
CA THR A 173 16.57 2.73 -0.33
C THR A 173 15.81 3.94 -0.89
N ILE A 174 16.27 4.49 -2.01
CA ILE A 174 15.60 5.59 -2.72
C ILE A 174 14.27 5.09 -3.30
N ALA A 175 14.24 3.89 -3.87
CA ALA A 175 13.01 3.26 -4.35
C ALA A 175 12.00 3.05 -3.21
N ALA A 176 12.45 2.61 -2.04
CA ALA A 176 11.61 2.49 -0.84
C ALA A 176 11.08 3.86 -0.40
N GLY A 177 11.92 4.89 -0.32
CA GLY A 177 11.49 6.24 0.04
C GLY A 177 10.43 6.81 -0.90
N ASN A 178 10.64 6.72 -2.22
CA ASN A 178 9.68 7.18 -3.22
C ASN A 178 8.41 6.32 -3.26
N SER A 179 8.51 5.02 -2.96
CA SER A 179 7.34 4.15 -2.78
C SER A 179 6.48 4.62 -1.60
N LYS A 180 7.07 5.02 -0.47
CA LYS A 180 6.31 5.40 0.73
C LYS A 180 5.47 6.66 0.55
N ILE A 181 5.97 7.68 -0.12
CA ILE A 181 5.17 8.89 -0.36
C ILE A 181 3.95 8.60 -1.25
N LEU A 182 4.08 7.71 -2.24
CA LEU A 182 2.96 7.30 -3.09
C LEU A 182 1.97 6.42 -2.31
N ASN A 183 2.45 5.47 -1.51
CA ASN A 183 1.58 4.68 -0.63
C ASN A 183 0.82 5.57 0.36
N PHE A 184 1.48 6.58 0.94
CA PHE A 184 0.80 7.49 1.84
C PHE A 184 -0.31 8.25 1.11
N ALA A 185 -0.05 8.76 -0.09
CA ALA A 185 -1.05 9.46 -0.89
C ALA A 185 -2.26 8.58 -1.25
N SER A 186 -2.04 7.36 -1.74
CA SER A 186 -3.12 6.43 -2.07
C SER A 186 -3.87 5.94 -0.83
N ASN A 187 -3.17 5.61 0.26
CA ASN A 187 -3.79 5.17 1.50
C ASN A 187 -4.63 6.27 2.14
N LEU A 188 -4.17 7.53 2.12
CA LEU A 188 -4.93 8.65 2.64
C LEU A 188 -6.25 8.84 1.89
N VAL A 189 -6.21 8.79 0.56
CA VAL A 189 -7.41 8.89 -0.29
C VAL A 189 -8.35 7.72 -0.03
N ALA A 190 -7.82 6.51 0.02
CA ALA A 190 -8.59 5.31 0.30
C ALA A 190 -9.23 5.37 1.68
N LEU A 191 -8.48 5.78 2.70
CA LEU A 191 -8.97 5.97 4.06
C LEU A 191 -10.14 6.95 4.10
N ILE A 192 -10.02 8.12 3.46
CA ILE A 192 -11.09 9.12 3.41
C ILE A 192 -12.34 8.52 2.76
N LEU A 193 -12.21 7.85 1.61
CA LEU A 193 -13.34 7.29 0.88
C LEU A 193 -14.00 6.11 1.62
N PHE A 194 -13.22 5.23 2.25
CA PHE A 194 -13.76 4.17 3.10
C PHE A 194 -14.42 4.73 4.36
N ALA A 195 -13.89 5.81 4.95
CA ALA A 195 -14.49 6.50 6.09
C ALA A 195 -15.85 7.10 5.72
N VAL A 196 -15.93 7.80 4.58
CA VAL A 196 -17.18 8.34 4.03
C VAL A 196 -18.19 7.22 3.75
N GLY A 197 -17.73 6.06 3.26
CA GLY A 197 -18.57 4.88 3.05
C GLY A 197 -18.97 4.14 4.33
N GLY A 198 -18.55 4.60 5.51
CA GLY A 198 -18.82 3.93 6.79
C GLY A 198 -18.17 2.54 6.90
N LYS A 199 -17.08 2.29 6.17
CA LYS A 199 -16.43 0.98 6.04
C LYS A 199 -15.17 0.85 6.91
N ILE A 200 -15.17 1.44 8.10
CA ILE A 200 -14.03 1.37 9.04
C ILE A 200 -14.51 0.89 10.40
N VAL A 201 -13.85 -0.15 10.92
CA VAL A 201 -14.06 -0.63 12.29
C VAL A 201 -13.02 0.03 13.20
N TYR A 202 -13.37 1.20 13.76
CA TYR A 202 -12.44 1.97 14.59
C TYR A 202 -11.90 1.22 15.82
N LEU A 203 -12.72 0.31 16.39
CA LEU A 203 -12.32 -0.56 17.49
C LEU A 203 -11.16 -1.50 17.15
N ALA A 204 -10.97 -1.81 15.87
CA ALA A 204 -9.82 -2.57 15.37
C ALA A 204 -8.75 -1.63 14.79
N ALA A 205 -9.16 -0.57 14.09
CA ALA A 205 -8.25 0.35 13.41
C ALA A 205 -7.31 1.09 14.35
N VAL A 206 -7.82 1.64 15.45
CA VAL A 206 -7.03 2.46 16.38
C VAL A 206 -5.95 1.62 17.10
N PRO A 207 -6.25 0.42 17.66
CA PRO A 207 -5.22 -0.40 18.28
C PRO A 207 -4.15 -0.95 17.32
N MET A 208 -4.44 -1.01 16.02
CA MET A 208 -3.52 -1.49 15.00
C MET A 208 -2.58 -0.41 14.44
N ALA A 209 -2.89 0.87 14.66
CA ALA A 209 -2.28 2.01 13.98
C ALA A 209 -1.02 2.57 14.65
#